data_AF-A0A349WZJ1-F1
#
_entry.id   AF-A0A349WZJ1-F1
#
_cell.length_a   1.000
_cell.length_b   1.000
_cell.length_c   1.000
_cell.angle_alpha   90.00
_cell.angle_beta   90.00
_cell.angle_gamma   90.00
#
_symmetry.space_group_name_H-M   'P 1'
#
loop_
_entity.id
_entity.type
_entity.pdbx_description
1 polymer ?
#
loop_
_entity_poly.entity_id
_entity_poly.type
_entity_poly.pdbx_seq_one_letter_code
_entity_poly.pdbx_strand_id
1 'polypeptide(L)'
;MSLIPSVYTVECVTKGHPDRVCDQIADRILKEITDLDPDAHVAVEVFGCKGILTIGGEVTTKVQVDYEFLAREVLDKVGYHDPIEVRVHLIAQSPEIHSAVDIGGAGDQGIMYGYATDETQTFMPLGGFVA
;
A
#
# COMPACT_ATOMS: atom_id res chain seq x y z
N MET A 1 -29.50 -21.44 23.57
CA MET A 1 -28.54 -20.62 22.82
C MET A 1 -29.37 -19.66 21.97
N SER A 2 -29.21 -18.36 22.18
CA SER A 2 -30.11 -17.34 21.61
C SER A 2 -30.03 -17.35 20.07
N LEU A 3 -31.11 -17.75 19.40
CA LEU A 3 -31.29 -17.75 17.94
C LEU A 3 -31.68 -16.35 17.45
N ILE A 4 -30.96 -15.32 17.86
CA ILE A 4 -31.15 -13.98 17.27
C ILE A 4 -30.31 -13.97 15.99
N PRO A 5 -30.90 -13.82 14.80
CA PRO A 5 -30.12 -13.65 13.58
C PRO A 5 -29.32 -12.35 13.69
N SER A 6 -27.99 -12.47 13.79
CA SER A 6 -27.09 -11.34 13.65
C SER A 6 -26.77 -11.16 12.17
N VAL A 7 -27.14 -10.01 11.59
CA VAL A 7 -26.70 -9.64 10.25
C VAL A 7 -25.28 -9.08 10.36
N TYR A 8 -24.37 -9.62 9.55
CA TYR A 8 -23.01 -9.11 9.40
C TYR A 8 -22.80 -8.77 7.93
N THR A 9 -22.19 -7.62 7.66
CA THR A 9 -21.97 -7.10 6.31
C THR A 9 -20.50 -6.80 6.12
N VAL A 10 -19.99 -7.13 4.93
CA VAL A 10 -18.65 -6.76 4.47
C VAL A 10 -18.75 -6.11 3.10
N GLU A 11 -17.69 -5.42 2.70
CA GLU A 11 -17.55 -4.85 1.37
C GLU A 11 -16.14 -5.09 0.81
N CYS A 12 -16.05 -5.09 -0.51
CA CYS A 12 -14.80 -5.13 -1.24
C CYS A 12 -14.92 -4.15 -2.43
N VAL A 13 -13.79 -3.60 -2.84
CA VAL A 13 -13.72 -2.68 -3.97
C VAL A 13 -12.84 -3.26 -5.06
N THR A 14 -13.17 -2.93 -6.31
CA THR A 14 -12.42 -3.44 -7.46
C THR A 14 -11.01 -2.83 -7.52
N LYS A 15 -10.12 -3.45 -8.33
CA LYS A 15 -8.78 -2.92 -8.62
C LYS A 15 -8.77 -1.48 -9.18
N GLY A 16 -9.90 -1.03 -9.74
CA GLY A 16 -10.09 0.31 -10.29
C GLY A 16 -10.57 1.34 -9.28
N HIS A 17 -10.81 0.96 -8.03
CA HIS A 17 -11.14 1.93 -7.00
C HIS A 17 -9.94 2.88 -6.76
N PRO A 18 -10.14 4.21 -6.67
CA PRO A 18 -9.04 5.17 -6.57
C PRO A 18 -8.10 4.87 -5.39
N ASP A 19 -8.64 4.49 -4.23
CA ASP A 19 -7.81 4.12 -3.08
C ASP A 19 -6.96 2.87 -3.37
N ARG A 20 -7.54 1.84 -4.00
CA ARG A 20 -6.78 0.65 -4.41
C ARG A 20 -5.74 0.95 -5.47
N VAL A 21 -5.98 1.94 -6.34
CA VAL A 21 -4.98 2.37 -7.32
C VAL A 21 -3.80 3.04 -6.62
N CYS A 22 -4.06 3.86 -5.61
CA CYS A 22 -3.01 4.46 -4.78
C CYS A 22 -2.19 3.38 -4.06
N ASP A 23 -2.85 2.39 -3.44
CA ASP A 23 -2.21 1.23 -2.82
C ASP A 23 -1.31 0.47 -3.81
N GLN A 24 -1.86 0.14 -5.00
CA GLN A 24 -1.12 -0.60 -6.03
C GLN A 24 0.11 0.16 -6.55
N ILE A 25 0.04 1.49 -6.63
CA ILE A 25 1.19 2.32 -7.02
C ILE A 25 2.25 2.31 -5.92
N ALA A 26 1.85 2.49 -4.65
CA ALA A 26 2.75 2.44 -3.51
C ALA A 26 3.47 1.07 -3.42
N ASP A 27 2.71 -0.02 -3.51
CA ASP A 27 3.22 -1.39 -3.49
C ASP A 27 4.14 -1.69 -4.67
N ARG A 28 3.82 -1.15 -5.86
CA ARG A 28 4.68 -1.31 -7.03
C ARG A 28 6.04 -0.63 -6.83
N ILE A 29 6.06 0.58 -6.27
CA ILE A 29 7.29 1.31 -5.95
C ILE A 29 8.08 0.56 -4.89
N LEU A 30 7.42 0.11 -3.82
CA LEU A 30 8.03 -0.72 -2.77
C LEU A 30 8.68 -1.97 -3.37
N LYS A 31 7.97 -2.67 -4.26
CA LYS A 31 8.47 -3.88 -4.90
C LYS A 31 9.70 -3.61 -5.77
N GLU A 32 9.65 -2.59 -6.63
CA GLU A 32 10.78 -2.25 -7.50
C GLU A 32 12.05 -1.96 -6.68
N ILE A 33 11.89 -1.23 -5.58
CA ILE A 33 13.01 -0.90 -4.70
C ILE A 33 13.52 -2.15 -3.96
N THR A 34 12.65 -2.88 -3.28
CA THR A 34 13.06 -4.01 -2.42
C THR A 34 13.55 -5.24 -3.19
N ASP A 35 13.14 -5.41 -4.45
CA ASP A 35 13.71 -6.43 -5.33
C ASP A 35 15.19 -6.15 -5.69
N LEU A 36 15.60 -4.87 -5.71
CA LEU A 36 16.93 -4.42 -6.12
C LEU A 36 17.83 -4.02 -4.93
N ASP A 37 17.23 -3.57 -3.83
CA ASP A 37 17.88 -3.15 -2.60
C ASP A 37 17.07 -3.65 -1.40
N PRO A 38 17.32 -4.91 -0.95
CA PRO A 38 16.59 -5.53 0.15
C PRO A 38 16.72 -4.81 1.50
N ASP A 39 17.75 -3.98 1.65
CA ASP A 39 18.01 -3.19 2.86
C ASP A 39 17.41 -1.77 2.77
N ALA A 40 16.66 -1.46 1.71
CA ALA A 40 16.04 -0.15 1.53
C ALA A 40 14.93 0.12 2.55
N HIS A 41 14.81 1.39 2.95
CA HIS A 41 13.72 1.86 3.79
C HIS A 41 12.73 2.63 2.92
N VAL A 42 11.48 2.18 2.86
CA VAL A 42 10.46 2.71 1.94
C VAL A 42 9.16 2.97 2.70
N ALA A 43 8.78 4.24 2.77
CA ALA A 43 7.49 4.70 3.28
C ALA A 43 6.89 5.65 2.23
N VAL A 44 6.18 5.08 1.25
CA VAL A 44 5.62 5.81 0.11
C VAL A 44 4.11 5.94 0.27
N GLU A 45 3.63 7.17 0.11
CA GLU A 45 2.22 7.53 0.12
C GLU A 45 1.80 8.00 -1.26
N VAL A 46 0.60 7.62 -1.70
CA VAL A 46 0.06 8.03 -2.99
C VAL A 46 -1.30 8.68 -2.78
N PHE A 47 -1.45 9.90 -3.29
CA PHE A 47 -2.69 10.66 -3.24
C PHE A 47 -3.15 11.02 -4.64
N GLY A 48 -4.27 10.46 -5.07
CA GLY A 48 -4.89 10.72 -6.38
C GLY A 48 -6.12 11.62 -6.29
N CYS A 49 -6.22 12.60 -7.19
CA CYS A 49 -7.42 13.39 -7.41
C CYS A 49 -7.58 13.70 -8.92
N LYS A 50 -8.62 14.45 -9.31
CA LYS A 50 -8.93 14.73 -10.71
C LYS A 50 -7.75 15.41 -11.42
N GLY A 51 -7.12 14.68 -12.34
CA GLY A 51 -6.02 15.15 -13.19
C GLY A 51 -4.66 15.26 -12.50
N ILE A 52 -4.55 14.86 -11.23
CA ILE A 52 -3.30 14.93 -10.46
C ILE A 52 -3.10 13.68 -9.61
N LEU A 53 -1.87 13.19 -9.58
CA LEU A 53 -1.44 12.12 -8.70
C LEU A 53 -0.13 12.53 -8.02
N THR A 54 -0.10 12.50 -6.69
CA THR A 54 1.06 12.87 -5.89
C THR A 54 1.63 11.63 -5.22
N ILE A 55 2.92 11.41 -5.40
CA ILE A 55 3.72 10.40 -4.71
C ILE A 55 4.58 11.14 -3.68
N GLY A 56 4.44 10.81 -2.41
CA GLY A 56 5.16 11.47 -1.31
C GLY A 56 5.68 10.48 -0.28
N GLY A 57 6.45 10.98 0.69
CA GLY A 57 6.96 10.18 1.80
C GLY A 57 8.50 10.09 1.82
N GLU A 58 9.00 9.00 2.40
CA GLU A 58 10.41 8.82 2.73
C GLU A 58 10.95 7.55 2.07
N VAL A 59 12.02 7.69 1.28
CA VAL A 59 12.71 6.58 0.62
C VAL A 59 14.21 6.72 0.82
N THR A 60 14.83 5.71 1.42
CA THR A 60 16.29 5.57 1.53
C THR A 60 16.69 4.29 0.80
N THR A 61 17.31 4.45 -0.37
CA THR A 61 17.74 3.34 -1.22
C THR A 61 18.94 3.74 -2.08
N LYS A 62 19.70 2.76 -2.57
CA LYS A 62 20.77 2.93 -3.56
C LYS A 62 20.28 2.87 -5.01
N VAL A 63 19.01 2.49 -5.22
CA VAL A 63 18.42 2.25 -6.54
C VAL A 63 17.98 3.57 -7.18
N GLN A 64 18.21 3.72 -8.47
CA GLN A 64 17.59 4.79 -9.25
C GLN A 64 16.23 4.30 -9.77
N VAL A 65 15.17 4.99 -9.39
CA VAL A 65 13.79 4.60 -9.69
C VAL A 65 13.09 5.72 -10.47
N ASP A 66 12.43 5.34 -11.56
CA ASP A 66 11.52 6.22 -12.30
C ASP A 66 10.10 6.08 -11.74
N TYR A 67 9.80 6.82 -10.67
CA TYR A 67 8.53 6.75 -9.96
C TYR A 67 7.32 7.09 -10.84
N GLU A 68 7.49 8.02 -11.78
CA GLU A 68 6.42 8.41 -12.69
C GLU A 68 6.11 7.27 -13.66
N PHE A 69 7.13 6.64 -14.25
CA PHE A 69 6.95 5.48 -15.11
C PHE A 69 6.20 4.35 -14.38
N LEU A 70 6.62 4.02 -13.15
CA LEU A 70 5.98 2.95 -12.36
C LEU A 70 4.50 3.25 -12.08
N ALA A 71 4.17 4.49 -11.72
CA ALA A 71 2.80 4.90 -11.48
C ALA A 71 1.93 4.83 -12.74
N ARG A 72 2.47 5.28 -13.89
CA ARG A 72 1.79 5.20 -15.18
C ARG A 72 1.53 3.76 -15.62
N GLU A 73 2.48 2.86 -15.39
CA GLU A 73 2.30 1.44 -15.70
C GLU A 73 1.13 0.82 -14.91
N VAL A 74 0.95 1.20 -13.64
CA VAL A 74 -0.19 0.75 -12.82
C VAL A 74 -1.50 1.37 -13.31
N LEU A 75 -1.52 2.67 -13.60
CA LEU A 75 -2.71 3.36 -14.15
C LEU A 75 -3.18 2.71 -15.46
N ASP A 76 -2.25 2.41 -16.37
CA ASP A 76 -2.54 1.74 -17.64
C ASP A 76 -3.11 0.32 -17.45
N LYS A 77 -2.53 -0.46 -16.52
CA LYS A 77 -2.99 -1.83 -16.20
C LYS A 77 -4.41 -1.85 -15.62
N VAL A 78 -4.79 -0.79 -14.90
CA VAL A 78 -6.11 -0.65 -14.29
C VAL A 78 -7.13 -0.04 -15.26
N GLY A 79 -6.69 0.66 -16.30
CA GLY A 79 -7.54 1.22 -17.37
C GLY A 79 -7.75 2.74 -17.26
N TYR A 80 -6.91 3.45 -16.51
CA TYR A 80 -6.91 4.91 -16.42
C TYR A 80 -6.02 5.50 -17.52
N HIS A 81 -6.64 6.00 -18.59
CA HIS A 81 -5.92 6.55 -19.76
C HIS A 81 -6.02 8.08 -19.90
N ASP A 82 -6.77 8.73 -19.01
CA ASP A 82 -6.86 10.19 -19.00
C ASP A 82 -5.49 10.81 -18.69
N PRO A 83 -5.14 11.97 -19.26
CA PRO A 83 -3.92 12.68 -18.91
C PRO A 83 -3.92 13.05 -17.42
N ILE A 84 -2.94 12.52 -16.68
CA ILE A 84 -2.72 12.79 -15.25
C ILE A 84 -1.31 13.38 -15.06
N GLU A 85 -1.25 14.51 -14.37
CA GLU A 85 -0.01 15.09 -13.88
C GLU A 85 0.49 14.27 -12.68
N VAL A 86 1.71 13.73 -12.77
CA VAL A 86 2.33 13.00 -11.66
C VAL A 86 3.35 13.91 -10.97
N ARG A 87 3.21 14.07 -9.65
CA ARG A 87 4.14 14.85 -8.82
C ARG A 87 4.86 13.94 -7.84
N VAL A 88 6.18 14.05 -7.78
CA VAL A 88 7.01 13.23 -6.89
C VAL A 88 7.66 14.12 -5.84
N HIS A 89 7.39 13.82 -4.58
CA HIS A 89 7.84 14.55 -3.39
C HIS A 89 8.40 13.58 -2.35
N LEU A 90 9.46 12.87 -2.73
CA LEU A 90 10.17 11.92 -1.88
C LEU A 90 11.43 12.54 -1.29
N ILE A 91 11.67 12.28 0.00
CA ILE A 91 12.90 12.65 0.70
C ILE A 91 13.56 11.41 1.31
N ALA A 92 14.80 11.52 1.77
CA ALA A 92 15.42 10.46 2.55
C ALA A 92 14.73 10.33 3.92
N GLN A 93 14.82 9.15 4.53
CA GLN A 93 14.29 8.93 5.88
C GLN A 93 14.95 9.87 6.89
N SER A 94 14.18 10.33 7.88
CA SER A 94 14.73 11.15 8.98
C SER A 94 15.89 10.42 9.69
N PRO A 95 17.03 11.11 9.94
CA PRO A 95 18.15 10.53 10.68
C PRO A 95 17.79 10.08 12.11
N GLU A 96 16.85 10.77 12.75
CA GLU A 96 16.34 10.45 14.08
C GLU A 96 15.59 9.12 14.08
N ILE A 97 14.74 8.89 13.07
CA ILE A 97 14.04 7.61 12.86
C ILE A 97 15.06 6.51 12.56
N HIS A 98 15.96 6.76 11.60
CA HIS A 98 16.97 5.78 11.19
C HIS A 98 17.80 5.29 12.38
N SER A 99 18.31 6.20 13.21
CA SER A 99 19.15 5.86 14.36
C SER A 99 18.40 5.06 15.44
N ALA A 100 17.09 5.24 15.56
CA ALA A 100 16.26 4.52 16.53
C ALA A 100 15.90 3.10 16.06
N VAL A 101 15.79 2.89 14.75
CA VAL A 101 15.30 1.63 14.15
C VAL A 101 16.44 0.68 13.76
N ASP A 102 17.58 1.21 13.29
CA ASP A 102 18.70 0.42 12.74
C ASP A 102 19.37 -0.53 13.76
N ILE A 103 19.09 -0.35 15.06
CA ILE A 103 19.50 -1.27 16.12
C ILE A 103 18.58 -2.50 16.27
N GLY A 104 17.62 -2.70 15.37
CA GLY A 104 16.69 -3.83 15.35
C GLY A 104 15.39 -3.61 16.15
N GLY A 105 15.03 -2.36 16.41
CA GLY A 105 13.79 -1.98 17.08
C GLY A 105 12.59 -1.94 16.13
N ALA A 106 11.38 -1.79 16.68
CA ALA A 106 10.20 -1.50 15.87
C ALA A 106 10.33 -0.11 15.21
N GLY A 107 9.80 0.02 13.98
CA GLY A 107 9.83 1.27 13.22
C GLY A 107 9.01 2.41 13.84
N ASP A 108 7.94 2.05 14.55
CA ASP A 108 7.07 2.97 15.28
C ASP A 108 6.32 2.22 16.39
N GLN A 109 5.64 2.95 17.27
CA GLN A 109 4.67 2.41 18.21
C GLN A 109 3.42 1.88 17.47
N GLY A 110 2.86 0.76 17.91
CA GLY A 110 1.68 0.20 17.27
C GLY A 110 1.07 -0.98 18.01
N ILE A 111 -0.14 -1.36 17.60
CA ILE A 111 -0.84 -2.56 18.04
C ILE A 111 -1.34 -3.32 16.80
N MET A 112 -1.12 -4.63 16.76
CA MET A 112 -1.50 -5.49 15.64
C MET A 112 -2.46 -6.56 16.14
N TYR A 113 -3.51 -6.83 15.36
CA TYR A 113 -4.49 -7.88 15.63
C TYR A 113 -4.40 -8.95 14.53
N GLY A 114 -4.35 -10.22 14.92
CA GLY A 114 -4.52 -11.35 14.03
C GLY A 114 -5.89 -11.99 14.25
N TYR A 115 -6.52 -12.43 13.17
CA TYR A 115 -7.81 -13.12 13.21
C TYR A 115 -7.79 -14.35 12.30
N ALA A 116 -8.46 -15.42 12.72
CA ALA A 116 -8.69 -16.62 11.94
C ALA A 116 -10.02 -17.26 12.35
N THR A 117 -10.71 -17.87 11.40
CA THR A 117 -12.00 -18.57 11.59
C THR A 117 -12.06 -19.82 10.72
N ASP A 118 -12.72 -20.87 11.15
CA ASP A 118 -12.83 -22.14 10.41
C ASP A 118 -13.99 -22.15 9.39
N GLU A 119 -14.66 -21.01 9.18
CA GLU A 119 -15.74 -20.84 8.19
C GLU A 119 -15.32 -21.15 6.75
N THR A 120 -14.03 -20.97 6.42
CA THR A 120 -13.47 -21.24 5.09
C THR A 120 -12.13 -21.99 5.18
N GLN A 121 -11.71 -22.65 4.10
CA GLN A 121 -10.43 -23.38 4.04
C GLN A 121 -9.19 -22.47 4.11
N THR A 122 -9.34 -21.18 3.79
CA THR A 122 -8.27 -20.17 3.89
C THR A 122 -8.20 -19.53 5.27
N PHE A 123 -9.03 -20.00 6.21
CA PHE A 123 -9.21 -19.46 7.55
C PHE A 123 -9.65 -17.98 7.61
N MET A 124 -10.23 -17.48 6.52
CA MET A 124 -10.81 -16.14 6.41
C MET A 124 -12.33 -16.17 6.66
N PRO A 125 -12.94 -15.06 7.13
CA PRO A 125 -14.40 -14.97 7.24
C PRO A 125 -15.08 -15.23 5.90
N LEU A 126 -16.18 -15.99 5.91
CA LEU A 126 -16.92 -16.30 4.67
C LEU A 126 -17.37 -15.01 3.97
N GLY A 127 -17.80 -14.00 4.73
CA GLY A 127 -18.17 -12.69 4.19
C GLY A 127 -17.08 -12.10 3.32
N GLY A 128 -15.85 -11.99 3.85
CA GLY A 128 -14.72 -11.41 3.11
C GLY A 128 -14.29 -12.22 1.88
N PHE A 129 -14.62 -13.52 1.83
CA PHE A 129 -14.33 -14.36 0.67
C PHE A 129 -15.34 -14.16 -0.48
N VAL A 130 -16.59 -13.80 -0.17
CA VAL A 130 -17.67 -13.65 -1.17
C VAL A 130 -17.90 -12.21 -1.62
N ALA A 131 -17.25 -11.24 -0.98
CA ALA A 131 -17.29 -9.82 -1.33
C ALA A 131 -16.32 -9.47 -2.46
#